data_AF-A0A8T1WR42-F1
#
_entry.id   AF-A0A8T1WR42-F1
#
_cell.length_a   1.000
_cell.length_b   1.000
_cell.length_c   1.000
_cell.angle_alpha   90.00
_cell.angle_beta   90.00
_cell.angle_gamma   90.00
#
_symmetry.space_group_name_H-M   'P 1'
#
loop_
_entity.id
_entity.type
_entity.pdbx_description
1 polymer ?
#
loop_
_entity_poly.entity_id
_entity_poly.type
_entity_poly.pdbx_seq_one_letter_code
_entity_poly.pdbx_strand_id
1 'polypeptide(L)'
;MHQLQSLLIIAVALLARSEILSFATDSGHTKAVTSSNSSIRNHPTAKVHGNGNAIDNADNDDSIEEVDAALSDVQDSEERVNPFGGLLGTSEIKAFLSREFKNIAPKVVAKPNRDADDIADTIWKNIDTIKAKLGLPVFTKLTEADAFRRSAKGQLFYEFFDEFMLKQVKVWVKNGKSIDFAKKELRIEKLVGETLKKSSNFKYYDDFMSRTATEWARGLTSIDDAKKLLGIEKLSASALKAHVNYKYYDRFMDSSVLMWVGGGKSIDDVKKLLGLETLSAAAFNSSANFKYYDKFMTMRVEAWVRSGKSLDNVKKLLGFNSLSADAMKLSPNLKYYDQFLDGRVNKIVEKANFSP
;
A
#
# COMPACT_ATOMS: atom_id res chain seq x y z
N MET A 1 -12.27 19.07 -11.63
CA MET A 1 -13.22 17.97 -11.33
C MET A 1 -13.40 17.76 -9.82
N HIS A 2 -12.34 17.78 -9.00
CA HIS A 2 -12.40 17.62 -7.54
C HIS A 2 -13.33 18.62 -6.81
N GLN A 3 -13.34 19.90 -7.17
CA GLN A 3 -14.23 20.88 -6.52
C GLN A 3 -15.72 20.64 -6.76
N LEU A 4 -16.10 20.03 -7.90
CA LEU A 4 -17.50 19.72 -8.21
C LEU A 4 -18.01 18.50 -7.42
N GLN A 5 -17.15 17.52 -7.13
CA GLN A 5 -17.48 16.42 -6.22
C GLN A 5 -17.62 16.91 -4.78
N SER A 6 -16.73 17.80 -4.33
CA SER A 6 -16.85 18.43 -3.01
C SER A 6 -18.11 19.28 -2.89
N LEU A 7 -18.46 20.08 -3.90
CA LEU A 7 -19.70 20.87 -3.93
C LEU A 7 -20.96 20.00 -3.93
N LEU A 8 -20.93 18.86 -4.63
CA LEU A 8 -22.03 17.90 -4.65
C LEU A 8 -22.25 17.26 -3.28
N ILE A 9 -21.18 16.85 -2.61
CA ILE A 9 -21.23 16.27 -1.27
C ILE A 9 -21.65 17.31 -0.23
N ILE A 10 -21.16 18.54 -0.34
CA ILE A 10 -21.57 19.68 0.52
C ILE A 10 -23.04 20.01 0.29
N ALA A 11 -23.53 20.03 -0.95
CA ALA A 11 -24.94 20.30 -1.25
C ALA A 11 -25.86 19.21 -0.69
N VAL A 12 -25.48 17.93 -0.81
CA VAL A 12 -26.24 16.80 -0.23
C VAL A 12 -26.21 16.86 1.31
N ALA A 13 -25.07 17.20 1.92
CA ALA A 13 -24.95 17.34 3.37
C ALA A 13 -25.73 18.55 3.92
N LEU A 14 -25.76 19.68 3.19
CA LEU A 14 -26.52 20.87 3.56
C LEU A 14 -28.04 20.64 3.45
N LEU A 15 -28.48 19.91 2.42
CA LEU A 15 -29.89 19.52 2.25
C LEU A 15 -30.36 18.56 3.35
N ALA A 16 -29.53 17.59 3.74
CA ALA A 16 -29.84 16.69 4.85
C ALA A 16 -29.89 17.42 6.21
N ARG A 17 -29.08 18.47 6.39
CA ARG A 17 -29.02 19.23 7.65
C ARG A 17 -30.18 20.23 7.79
N SER A 18 -30.71 20.78 6.70
CA SER A 18 -31.86 21.69 6.74
C SER A 18 -33.17 21.01 7.13
N GLU A 19 -33.35 19.73 6.78
CA GLU A 19 -34.58 18.97 7.13
C GLU A 19 -34.56 18.44 8.58
N ILE A 20 -33.39 18.13 9.14
CA ILE A 20 -33.28 17.76 10.56
C ILE A 20 -33.58 18.96 11.48
N LEU A 21 -33.23 20.18 11.05
CA LEU A 21 -33.52 21.41 11.79
C LEU A 21 -35.00 21.82 11.72
N SER A 22 -35.71 21.54 10.62
CA SER A 22 -37.15 21.82 10.52
C SER A 22 -38.00 20.85 11.35
N PHE A 23 -37.56 19.59 11.48
CA PHE A 23 -38.24 18.59 12.32
C PHE A 23 -38.05 18.82 13.82
N ALA A 24 -36.91 19.41 14.22
CA ALA A 24 -36.62 19.72 15.62
C ALA A 24 -37.41 20.93 16.15
N THR A 25 -37.87 21.83 15.29
CA THR A 25 -38.69 22.99 15.69
C THR A 25 -40.19 22.69 15.83
N ASP A 26 -40.70 21.62 15.22
CA ASP A 26 -42.14 21.30 15.21
C ASP A 26 -42.60 20.26 16.25
N SER A 27 -41.68 19.60 16.96
CA SER A 27 -42.03 18.62 18.02
C SER A 27 -41.93 19.22 19.43
N GLY A 28 -42.73 20.26 19.68
CA GLY A 28 -42.93 20.80 21.02
C GLY A 28 -43.71 19.85 21.92
N HIS A 29 -43.03 18.91 22.58
CA HIS A 29 -43.59 18.17 23.73
C HIS A 29 -42.55 17.94 24.83
N THR A 30 -42.49 18.88 25.77
CA THR A 30 -41.95 18.68 27.10
C THR A 30 -42.94 17.82 27.92
N LYS A 31 -42.53 16.61 28.29
CA LYS A 31 -43.11 15.90 29.46
C LYS A 31 -41.98 15.47 30.38
N ALA A 32 -42.02 16.02 31.59
CA ALA A 32 -41.24 15.62 32.73
C ALA A 32 -41.73 14.27 33.27
N VAL A 33 -40.81 13.34 33.58
CA VAL A 33 -41.06 12.21 34.48
C VAL A 33 -39.79 11.88 35.28
N THR A 34 -39.87 12.28 36.55
CA THR A 34 -39.34 11.70 37.81
C THR A 34 -38.15 10.74 37.84
N SER A 35 -37.21 11.14 38.70
CA SER A 35 -36.26 10.33 39.49
C SER A 35 -36.89 9.10 40.15
N SER A 36 -36.22 7.96 40.06
CA SER A 36 -36.29 6.87 41.07
C SER A 36 -35.04 5.99 41.04
N ASN A 37 -34.68 5.57 42.24
CA ASN A 37 -33.42 4.98 42.70
C ASN A 37 -33.15 3.52 42.28
N SER A 38 -31.86 3.19 42.37
CA SER A 38 -31.25 1.91 42.78
C SER A 38 -31.37 0.69 41.86
N SER A 39 -30.22 0.11 41.49
CA SER A 39 -29.80 -1.16 42.10
C SER A 39 -28.37 -1.53 41.73
N ILE A 40 -27.67 -2.01 42.75
CA ILE A 40 -26.29 -2.46 42.80
C ILE A 40 -26.17 -3.84 42.13
N ARG A 41 -25.15 -4.05 41.29
CA ARG A 41 -24.54 -5.38 41.12
C ARG A 41 -23.08 -5.31 40.68
N ASN A 42 -22.25 -5.85 41.56
CA ASN A 42 -20.82 -6.10 41.43
C ASN A 42 -20.51 -7.14 40.33
N HIS A 43 -19.39 -6.99 39.62
CA HIS A 43 -18.53 -8.10 39.19
C HIS A 43 -17.10 -7.61 38.87
N PRO A 44 -16.08 -8.50 38.96
CA PRO A 44 -14.74 -8.15 39.39
C PRO A 44 -13.75 -7.75 38.29
N THR A 45 -12.78 -6.98 38.75
CA THR A 45 -11.56 -6.50 38.09
C THR A 45 -10.61 -7.63 37.66
N ALA A 46 -10.19 -7.62 36.40
CA ALA A 46 -8.95 -8.26 35.95
C ALA A 46 -7.93 -7.17 35.58
N LYS A 47 -6.82 -7.15 36.32
CA LYS A 47 -5.65 -6.27 36.13
C LYS A 47 -4.96 -6.60 34.79
N VAL A 48 -4.76 -5.60 33.95
CA VAL A 48 -3.75 -5.60 32.88
C VAL A 48 -2.73 -4.53 33.25
N HIS A 49 -1.50 -4.94 33.56
CA HIS A 49 -0.37 -4.04 33.70
C HIS A 49 0.03 -3.53 32.32
N GLY A 50 -0.12 -2.22 32.11
CA GLY A 50 0.61 -1.49 31.10
C GLY A 50 1.98 -1.10 31.64
N ASN A 51 3.00 -1.16 30.79
CA ASN A 51 4.22 -0.40 30.98
C ASN A 51 4.54 0.25 29.63
N GLY A 52 4.27 1.55 29.56
CA GLY A 52 4.76 2.42 28.50
C GLY A 52 6.15 2.90 28.87
N ASN A 53 7.02 3.04 27.87
CA ASN A 53 8.15 3.95 27.94
C ASN A 53 8.09 4.83 26.70
N ALA A 54 7.83 6.11 26.96
CA ALA A 54 8.09 7.20 26.05
C ALA A 54 9.61 7.42 25.97
N ILE A 55 10.11 7.70 24.77
CA ILE A 55 11.43 8.29 24.57
C ILE A 55 11.18 9.53 23.71
N ASP A 56 11.25 10.68 24.38
CA ASP A 56 11.51 11.96 23.77
C ASP A 56 12.96 11.98 23.28
N ASN A 57 13.20 12.57 22.11
CA ASN A 57 14.43 13.33 21.88
C ASN A 57 14.19 14.35 20.76
N ALA A 58 14.63 15.56 21.11
CA ALA A 58 14.38 16.82 20.45
C ALA A 58 15.28 17.07 19.24
N ASP A 59 14.76 17.93 18.36
CA ASP A 59 15.38 19.05 17.66
C ASP A 59 16.89 19.05 17.46
N ASN A 60 17.30 19.12 16.18
CA ASN A 60 18.27 20.11 15.75
C ASN A 60 17.93 20.58 14.32
N ASP A 61 17.51 21.84 14.30
CA ASP A 61 17.38 22.76 13.18
C ASP A 61 18.79 23.27 12.82
N ASP A 62 19.12 23.28 11.53
CA ASP A 62 20.09 24.21 10.96
C ASP A 62 19.82 24.31 9.45
N SER A 63 19.54 25.55 9.06
CA SER A 63 19.07 26.01 7.77
C SER A 63 20.21 26.73 7.03
N ILE A 64 19.86 27.29 5.86
CA ILE A 64 20.66 28.18 5.00
C ILE A 64 21.54 27.37 4.01
N GLU A 65 21.49 27.53 2.68
CA GLU A 65 21.47 28.79 1.92
C GLU A 65 20.79 28.68 0.54
N GLU A 66 20.32 29.83 0.13
CA GLU A 66 19.57 30.26 -1.05
C GLU A 66 20.51 30.48 -2.26
N VAL A 67 20.09 30.09 -3.48
CA VAL A 67 20.58 30.72 -4.72
C VAL A 67 19.43 30.83 -5.71
N ASP A 68 19.22 32.07 -6.15
CA ASP A 68 18.11 32.51 -6.99
C ASP A 68 18.58 32.79 -8.44
N ALA A 69 17.58 32.73 -9.34
CA ALA A 69 17.44 33.39 -10.64
C ALA A 69 18.42 33.14 -11.83
N ALA A 70 17.86 32.65 -12.95
CA ALA A 70 17.75 33.44 -14.18
C ALA A 70 16.74 32.83 -15.20
N LEU A 71 15.86 33.70 -15.70
CA LEU A 71 14.89 33.52 -16.79
C LEU A 71 15.55 33.36 -18.18
N SER A 72 14.84 32.75 -19.14
CA SER A 72 14.46 33.46 -20.37
C SER A 72 13.35 32.75 -21.17
N ASP A 73 12.44 33.58 -21.67
CA ASP A 73 11.26 33.31 -22.51
C ASP A 73 11.54 32.64 -23.87
N VAL A 74 10.55 31.88 -24.37
CA VAL A 74 10.14 31.90 -25.80
C VAL A 74 8.62 31.64 -25.88
N GLN A 75 7.95 32.56 -26.57
CA GLN A 75 6.53 32.57 -26.95
C GLN A 75 6.19 31.66 -28.15
N ASP A 76 4.91 31.28 -28.18
CA ASP A 76 4.00 31.07 -29.31
C ASP A 76 4.33 30.04 -30.42
N SER A 77 3.49 29.01 -30.51
CA SER A 77 2.82 28.70 -31.79
C SER A 77 1.52 27.90 -31.61
N GLU A 78 0.61 28.30 -32.47
CA GLU A 78 -0.80 27.97 -32.65
C GLU A 78 -1.17 26.49 -32.88
N GLU A 79 -2.36 26.17 -32.39
CA GLU A 79 -3.46 25.52 -33.12
C GLU A 79 -3.17 24.19 -33.84
N ARG A 80 -3.51 23.09 -33.16
CA ARG A 80 -3.88 21.84 -33.84
C ARG A 80 -5.17 21.25 -33.29
N VAL A 81 -6.12 21.17 -34.21
CA VAL A 81 -7.38 20.44 -34.22
C VAL A 81 -7.22 19.06 -33.56
N ASN A 82 -8.12 18.75 -32.62
CA ASN A 82 -8.22 17.46 -31.95
C ASN A 82 -9.34 16.63 -32.61
N PRO A 83 -9.02 15.67 -33.51
CA PRO A 83 -9.96 14.61 -33.84
C PRO A 83 -9.85 13.54 -32.75
N PHE A 84 -10.98 12.99 -32.29
CA PHE A 84 -11.14 11.87 -31.33
C PHE A 84 -11.69 12.25 -29.94
N GLY A 85 -12.99 11.96 -29.76
CA GLY A 85 -13.57 11.40 -28.54
C GLY A 85 -13.73 12.32 -27.34
N GLY A 86 -14.72 13.23 -27.40
CA GLY A 86 -15.01 14.22 -26.35
C GLY A 86 -15.27 13.62 -24.96
N LEU A 87 -14.31 13.81 -24.06
CA LEU A 87 -14.61 13.95 -22.64
C LEU A 87 -15.27 15.33 -22.44
N LEU A 88 -16.40 15.35 -21.75
CA LEU A 88 -17.09 16.59 -21.42
C LEU A 88 -16.14 17.57 -20.71
N GLY A 89 -16.04 18.79 -21.22
CA GLY A 89 -15.33 19.89 -20.58
C GLY A 89 -15.90 20.20 -19.19
N THR A 90 -15.12 20.88 -18.35
CA THR A 90 -15.53 21.22 -16.97
C THR A 90 -16.82 22.05 -16.93
N SER A 91 -17.06 22.90 -17.93
CA SER A 91 -18.30 23.66 -18.14
C SER A 91 -19.49 22.75 -18.49
N GLU A 92 -19.28 21.72 -19.30
CA GLU A 92 -20.31 20.78 -19.75
C GLU A 92 -20.71 19.81 -18.63
N ILE A 93 -19.74 19.36 -17.81
CA ILE A 93 -20.01 18.59 -16.59
C ILE A 93 -20.83 19.42 -15.60
N LYS A 94 -20.50 20.71 -15.43
CA LYS A 94 -21.25 21.62 -14.54
C LYS A 94 -22.68 21.85 -15.04
N ALA A 95 -22.86 22.06 -16.34
CA ALA A 95 -24.18 22.21 -16.97
C ALA A 95 -25.01 20.92 -16.85
N PHE A 96 -24.39 19.76 -17.08
CA PHE A 96 -25.02 18.44 -16.91
C PHE A 96 -25.49 18.22 -15.47
N LEU A 97 -24.62 18.42 -14.48
CA LEU A 97 -24.97 18.26 -13.08
C LEU A 97 -26.06 19.24 -12.64
N SER A 98 -26.00 20.50 -13.07
CA SER A 98 -27.02 21.50 -12.77
C SER A 98 -28.39 21.12 -13.35
N ARG A 99 -28.42 20.58 -14.57
CA ARG A 99 -29.66 20.08 -15.20
C ARG A 99 -30.22 18.86 -14.47
N GLU A 100 -29.39 17.87 -14.14
CA GLU A 100 -29.86 16.69 -13.41
C GLU A 100 -30.33 17.07 -11.99
N PHE A 101 -29.66 17.98 -11.28
CA PHE A 101 -30.11 18.48 -9.97
C PHE A 101 -31.47 19.16 -10.02
N LYS A 102 -31.68 20.03 -11.02
CA LYS A 102 -32.99 20.67 -11.24
C LYS A 102 -34.11 19.65 -11.47
N ASN A 103 -33.79 18.48 -12.02
CA ASN A 103 -34.76 17.40 -12.24
C ASN A 103 -34.99 16.51 -11.01
N ILE A 104 -34.03 16.48 -10.08
CA ILE A 104 -34.07 15.64 -8.86
C ILE A 104 -34.75 16.38 -7.71
N ALA A 105 -34.43 17.67 -7.51
CA ALA A 105 -34.94 18.45 -6.38
C ALA A 105 -36.48 18.43 -6.27
N PRO A 106 -37.27 18.60 -7.35
CA PRO A 106 -38.72 18.51 -7.25
C PRO A 106 -39.21 17.10 -6.88
N LYS A 107 -38.51 16.03 -7.29
CA LYS A 107 -38.89 14.64 -6.99
C LYS A 107 -38.64 14.26 -5.53
N VAL A 108 -37.64 14.89 -4.92
CA VAL A 108 -37.35 14.77 -3.48
C VAL A 108 -38.38 15.56 -2.67
N VAL A 109 -38.74 16.76 -3.11
CA VAL A 109 -39.62 17.68 -2.37
C VAL A 109 -41.13 17.40 -2.56
N ALA A 110 -41.56 16.77 -3.65
CA ALA A 110 -42.98 16.61 -4.00
C ALA A 110 -43.78 15.58 -3.17
N LYS A 111 -43.18 14.93 -2.16
CA LYS A 111 -43.90 13.96 -1.31
C LYS A 111 -43.80 14.36 0.16
N PRO A 112 -44.83 15.03 0.72
CA PRO A 112 -44.91 15.22 2.16
C PRO A 112 -45.07 13.84 2.86
N ASN A 113 -44.39 13.63 3.99
CA ASN A 113 -44.35 12.40 4.82
C ASN A 113 -43.48 11.21 4.34
N ARG A 114 -42.33 11.45 3.72
CA ARG A 114 -41.29 10.40 3.63
C ARG A 114 -40.42 10.43 4.89
N ASP A 115 -40.11 9.25 5.42
CA ASP A 115 -39.04 9.14 6.40
C ASP A 115 -37.69 9.45 5.75
N ALA A 116 -36.69 9.73 6.57
CA ALA A 116 -35.36 10.11 6.10
C ALA A 116 -34.72 9.01 5.22
N ASP A 117 -35.11 7.75 5.42
CA ASP A 117 -34.62 6.60 4.67
C ASP A 117 -35.14 6.63 3.22
N ASP A 118 -36.43 6.90 3.02
CA ASP A 118 -37.05 7.06 1.68
C ASP A 118 -36.43 8.20 0.85
N ILE A 119 -36.03 9.29 1.50
CA ILE A 119 -35.38 10.45 0.88
C ILE A 119 -33.94 10.11 0.48
N ALA A 120 -33.17 9.49 1.39
CA ALA A 120 -31.81 9.06 1.13
C ALA A 120 -31.75 8.04 -0.03
N ASP A 121 -32.70 7.10 -0.07
CA ASP A 121 -32.80 6.06 -1.08
C ASP A 121 -33.15 6.65 -2.47
N THR A 122 -33.99 7.69 -2.50
CA THR A 122 -34.31 8.45 -3.72
C THR A 122 -33.11 9.25 -4.22
N ILE A 123 -32.36 9.90 -3.33
CA ILE A 123 -31.14 10.64 -3.68
C ILE A 123 -30.08 9.66 -4.24
N TRP A 124 -29.90 8.49 -3.62
CA TRP A 124 -28.91 7.52 -4.07
C TRP A 124 -29.24 6.88 -5.42
N LYS A 125 -30.50 6.47 -5.67
CA LYS A 125 -30.93 5.97 -7.00
C LYS A 125 -30.63 6.98 -8.11
N ASN A 126 -30.79 8.27 -7.82
CA ASN A 126 -30.48 9.31 -8.77
C ASN A 126 -28.96 9.51 -8.94
N ILE A 127 -28.17 9.42 -7.87
CA ILE A 127 -26.71 9.51 -7.99
C ILE A 127 -26.14 8.30 -8.74
N ASP A 128 -26.68 7.09 -8.56
CA ASP A 128 -26.25 5.91 -9.32
C ASP A 128 -26.66 6.02 -10.80
N THR A 129 -27.82 6.60 -11.08
CA THR A 129 -28.23 6.97 -12.44
C THR A 129 -27.28 7.99 -13.07
N ILE A 130 -26.86 9.00 -12.30
CA ILE A 130 -25.88 10.02 -12.73
C ILE A 130 -24.50 9.38 -12.96
N LYS A 131 -24.04 8.51 -12.06
CA LYS A 131 -22.77 7.78 -12.22
C LYS A 131 -22.80 6.91 -13.48
N ALA A 132 -23.89 6.19 -13.72
CA ALA A 132 -24.07 5.39 -14.93
C ALA A 132 -24.02 6.26 -16.21
N LYS A 133 -24.70 7.41 -16.23
CA LYS A 133 -24.65 8.37 -17.35
C LYS A 133 -23.27 9.00 -17.57
N LEU A 134 -22.49 9.19 -16.51
CA LEU A 134 -21.13 9.73 -16.55
C LEU A 134 -20.06 8.64 -16.76
N GLY A 135 -20.47 7.38 -16.88
CA GLY A 135 -19.56 6.23 -16.96
C GLY A 135 -18.75 6.00 -15.69
N LEU A 136 -19.10 6.57 -14.53
CA LEU A 136 -18.44 6.40 -13.23
C LEU A 136 -18.87 5.08 -12.53
N PRO A 137 -18.03 4.48 -11.68
CA PRO A 137 -18.34 3.19 -11.06
C PRO A 137 -19.51 3.30 -10.06
N VAL A 138 -20.43 2.33 -10.12
CA VAL A 138 -21.47 2.08 -9.12
C VAL A 138 -20.92 1.01 -8.16
N PHE A 139 -20.60 1.39 -6.92
CA PHE A 139 -20.09 0.44 -5.91
C PHE A 139 -21.26 -0.31 -5.28
N THR A 140 -21.65 -1.45 -5.86
CA THR A 140 -22.85 -2.22 -5.50
C THR A 140 -22.78 -2.99 -4.17
N LYS A 141 -21.66 -2.91 -3.43
CA LYS A 141 -21.46 -3.69 -2.19
C LYS A 141 -21.22 -2.88 -0.92
N LEU A 142 -21.28 -1.55 -1.00
CA LEU A 142 -21.25 -0.75 0.22
C LEU A 142 -22.67 -0.75 0.79
N THR A 143 -22.89 -1.40 1.93
CA THR A 143 -24.23 -1.39 2.54
C THR A 143 -24.52 0.00 3.10
N GLU A 144 -25.75 0.42 2.86
CA GLU A 144 -26.41 1.66 3.27
C GLU A 144 -26.05 2.15 4.69
N ALA A 145 -25.99 1.21 5.65
CA ALA A 145 -25.70 1.49 7.05
C ALA A 145 -24.22 1.90 7.32
N ASP A 146 -23.27 1.45 6.51
CA ASP A 146 -21.84 1.67 6.76
C ASP A 146 -21.38 3.06 6.29
N ALA A 147 -21.90 3.54 5.16
CA ALA A 147 -21.66 4.91 4.70
C ALA A 147 -22.29 5.94 5.65
N PHE A 148 -23.51 5.66 6.12
CA PHE A 148 -24.26 6.58 6.97
C PHE A 148 -23.70 6.67 8.40
N ARG A 149 -23.38 5.53 9.05
CA ARG A 149 -22.79 5.52 10.41
C ARG A 149 -21.45 6.23 10.51
N ARG A 150 -20.68 6.28 9.42
CA ARG A 150 -19.33 6.88 9.41
C ARG A 150 -19.33 8.33 8.94
N SER A 151 -20.23 8.71 8.04
CA SER A 151 -20.59 10.10 7.74
C SER A 151 -20.96 10.87 9.02
N ALA A 152 -21.78 10.25 9.89
CA ALA A 152 -22.16 10.82 11.18
C ALA A 152 -20.99 11.06 12.16
N LYS A 153 -19.79 10.51 11.90
CA LYS A 153 -18.57 10.71 12.71
C LYS A 153 -17.66 11.81 12.16
N GLY A 154 -18.07 12.55 11.13
CA GLY A 154 -17.26 13.62 10.54
C GLY A 154 -16.05 13.14 9.74
N GLN A 155 -15.98 11.84 9.44
CA GLN A 155 -14.89 11.26 8.65
C GLN A 155 -15.07 11.64 7.18
N LEU A 156 -14.06 12.27 6.57
CA LEU A 156 -14.14 12.73 5.19
C LEU A 156 -14.31 11.53 4.25
N PHE A 157 -15.20 11.67 3.25
CA PHE A 157 -15.50 10.62 2.27
C PHE A 157 -14.23 10.02 1.61
N TYR A 158 -13.18 10.83 1.44
CA TYR A 158 -11.90 10.39 0.88
C TYR A 158 -11.13 9.41 1.78
N GLU A 159 -11.11 9.62 3.09
CA GLU A 159 -10.46 8.69 4.04
C GLU A 159 -11.18 7.35 4.05
N PHE A 160 -12.51 7.39 4.02
CA PHE A 160 -13.33 6.20 3.94
C PHE A 160 -13.06 5.43 2.64
N PHE A 161 -13.03 6.14 1.51
CA PHE A 161 -12.75 5.52 0.21
C PHE A 161 -11.36 4.89 0.18
N ASP A 162 -10.35 5.56 0.72
CA ASP A 162 -8.98 5.02 0.84
C ASP A 162 -8.95 3.73 1.66
N GLU A 163 -9.56 3.74 2.85
CA GLU A 163 -9.63 2.55 3.71
C GLU A 163 -10.35 1.39 3.00
N PHE A 164 -11.47 1.67 2.35
CA PHE A 164 -12.22 0.69 1.58
C PHE A 164 -11.40 0.10 0.44
N MET A 165 -10.76 0.94 -0.38
CA MET A 165 -9.98 0.50 -1.53
C MET A 165 -8.76 -0.33 -1.10
N LEU A 166 -8.07 0.06 -0.02
CA LEU A 166 -6.97 -0.75 0.54
C LEU A 166 -7.46 -2.10 1.07
N LYS A 167 -8.67 -2.18 1.64
CA LYS A 167 -9.30 -3.46 2.01
C LYS A 167 -9.61 -4.31 0.78
N GLN A 168 -10.15 -3.73 -0.29
CA GLN A 168 -10.39 -4.44 -1.56
C GLN A 168 -9.10 -4.99 -2.14
N VAL A 169 -8.04 -4.18 -2.19
CA VAL A 169 -6.70 -4.61 -2.64
C VAL A 169 -6.22 -5.84 -1.86
N LYS A 170 -6.32 -5.83 -0.53
CA LYS A 170 -5.95 -7.00 0.29
C LYS A 170 -6.76 -8.24 -0.08
N VAL A 171 -8.07 -8.10 -0.32
CA VAL A 171 -8.94 -9.20 -0.74
C VAL A 171 -8.55 -9.71 -2.12
N TRP A 172 -8.26 -8.82 -3.08
CA TRP A 172 -7.84 -9.20 -4.43
C TRP A 172 -6.53 -10.00 -4.41
N VAL A 173 -5.56 -9.55 -3.63
CA VAL A 173 -4.28 -10.25 -3.44
C VAL A 173 -4.50 -11.64 -2.83
N LYS A 174 -5.25 -11.73 -1.73
CA LYS A 174 -5.57 -13.00 -1.06
C LYS A 174 -6.26 -14.00 -2.00
N ASN A 175 -7.11 -13.48 -2.89
CA ASN A 175 -7.84 -14.29 -3.86
C ASN A 175 -7.06 -14.56 -5.16
N GLY A 176 -5.77 -14.21 -5.21
CA GLY A 176 -4.90 -14.45 -6.38
C GLY A 176 -5.39 -13.77 -7.65
N LYS A 177 -6.02 -12.59 -7.54
CA LYS A 177 -6.48 -11.86 -8.72
C LYS A 177 -5.32 -11.41 -9.60
N SER A 178 -5.53 -11.38 -10.91
CA SER A 178 -4.49 -11.00 -11.88
C SER A 178 -4.23 -9.49 -11.89
N ILE A 179 -3.07 -9.11 -12.44
CA ILE A 179 -2.69 -7.70 -12.66
C ILE A 179 -3.71 -7.00 -13.56
N ASP A 180 -4.16 -7.67 -14.62
CA ASP A 180 -5.15 -7.12 -15.55
C ASP A 180 -6.50 -6.89 -14.89
N PHE A 181 -6.92 -7.81 -14.00
CA PHE A 181 -8.12 -7.63 -13.19
C PHE A 181 -7.99 -6.36 -12.33
N ALA A 182 -6.90 -6.21 -11.57
CA ALA A 182 -6.70 -5.04 -10.72
C ALA A 182 -6.65 -3.73 -11.53
N LYS A 183 -5.97 -3.72 -12.68
CA LYS A 183 -5.92 -2.55 -13.57
C LYS A 183 -7.32 -2.16 -14.07
N LYS A 184 -8.12 -3.15 -14.48
CA LYS A 184 -9.50 -2.93 -14.95
C LYS A 184 -10.41 -2.41 -13.84
N GLU A 185 -10.34 -3.00 -12.64
CA GLU A 185 -11.14 -2.54 -11.48
C GLU A 185 -10.76 -1.12 -11.05
N LEU A 186 -9.47 -0.78 -11.16
CA LEU A 186 -8.96 0.57 -10.88
C LEU A 186 -9.10 1.53 -12.06
N ARG A 187 -9.56 1.05 -13.23
CA ARG A 187 -9.77 1.82 -14.47
C ARG A 187 -8.49 2.52 -14.96
N ILE A 188 -7.38 1.81 -14.87
CA ILE A 188 -6.04 2.28 -15.26
C ILE A 188 -5.41 1.39 -16.34
N GLU A 189 -6.17 0.46 -16.93
CA GLU A 189 -5.68 -0.52 -17.89
C GLU A 189 -5.12 0.10 -19.18
N LYS A 190 -5.58 1.30 -19.53
CA LYS A 190 -5.09 2.08 -20.68
C LYS A 190 -3.96 3.05 -20.32
N LEU A 191 -3.61 3.18 -19.03
CA LEU A 191 -2.58 4.10 -18.58
C LEU A 191 -1.23 3.40 -18.56
N VAL A 192 -0.21 4.11 -19.04
CA VAL A 192 1.19 3.63 -19.09
C VAL A 192 2.14 4.73 -18.61
N GLY A 193 3.36 4.33 -18.23
CA GLY A 193 4.43 5.25 -17.89
C GLY A 193 4.05 6.31 -16.84
N GLU A 194 4.36 7.57 -17.12
CA GLU A 194 4.07 8.69 -16.22
C GLU A 194 2.58 8.97 -16.06
N THR A 195 1.76 8.73 -17.08
CA THR A 195 0.30 8.91 -16.99
C THR A 195 -0.31 7.95 -15.97
N LEU A 196 0.20 6.72 -15.90
CA LEU A 196 -0.20 5.76 -14.86
C LEU A 196 0.17 6.26 -13.46
N LYS A 197 1.40 6.76 -13.27
CA LYS A 197 1.86 7.27 -11.96
C LYS A 197 1.06 8.48 -11.48
N LYS A 198 0.61 9.34 -12.39
CA LYS A 198 -0.20 10.53 -12.08
C LYS A 198 -1.68 10.20 -11.77
N SER A 199 -2.12 8.97 -12.00
CA SER A 199 -3.49 8.56 -11.66
C SER A 199 -3.72 8.57 -10.15
N SER A 200 -4.84 9.12 -9.70
CA SER A 200 -5.24 9.07 -8.29
C SER A 200 -5.42 7.63 -7.77
N ASN A 201 -5.71 6.69 -8.66
CA ASN A 201 -5.85 5.26 -8.33
C ASN A 201 -4.51 4.51 -8.33
N PHE A 202 -3.42 5.16 -8.74
CA PHE A 202 -2.10 4.52 -8.79
C PHE A 202 -1.65 4.00 -7.43
N LYS A 203 -1.94 4.72 -6.34
CA LYS A 203 -1.58 4.29 -4.98
C LYS A 203 -2.15 2.92 -4.60
N TYR A 204 -3.36 2.59 -5.06
CA TYR A 204 -3.97 1.28 -4.78
C TYR A 204 -3.40 0.19 -5.69
N TYR A 205 -3.08 0.53 -6.95
CA TYR A 205 -2.37 -0.38 -7.84
C TYR A 205 -0.97 -0.69 -7.31
N ASP A 206 -0.28 0.31 -6.77
CA ASP A 206 1.04 0.18 -6.16
C ASP A 206 1.01 -0.71 -4.91
N ASP A 207 0.02 -0.52 -4.03
CA ASP A 207 -0.20 -1.41 -2.88
C ASP A 207 -0.56 -2.83 -3.33
N PHE A 208 -1.40 -2.99 -4.37
CA PHE A 208 -1.74 -4.29 -4.95
C PHE A 208 -0.51 -5.02 -5.48
N MET A 209 0.30 -4.37 -6.30
CA MET A 209 1.50 -4.96 -6.89
C MET A 209 2.54 -5.28 -5.82
N SER A 210 2.73 -4.41 -4.83
CA SER A 210 3.62 -4.64 -3.69
C SER A 210 3.26 -5.89 -2.88
N ARG A 211 1.98 -6.04 -2.54
CA ARG A 211 1.49 -7.21 -1.79
C ARG A 211 1.54 -8.48 -2.64
N THR A 212 1.14 -8.39 -3.91
CA THR A 212 1.18 -9.51 -4.85
C THR A 212 2.61 -10.03 -5.01
N ALA A 213 3.61 -9.16 -5.13
CA ALA A 213 5.03 -9.55 -5.16
C ALA A 213 5.46 -10.32 -3.89
N THR A 214 4.93 -9.94 -2.72
CA THR A 214 5.19 -10.65 -1.46
C THR A 214 4.52 -12.03 -1.45
N GLU A 215 3.28 -12.14 -1.92
CA GLU A 215 2.56 -13.42 -2.01
C GLU A 215 3.19 -14.37 -3.03
N TRP A 216 3.70 -13.87 -4.16
CA TRP A 216 4.45 -14.70 -5.11
C TRP A 216 5.66 -15.36 -4.46
N ALA A 217 6.41 -14.61 -3.65
CA ALA A 217 7.54 -15.16 -2.91
C ALA A 217 7.11 -16.25 -1.91
N ARG A 218 5.98 -16.05 -1.21
CA ARG A 218 5.40 -17.05 -0.28
C ARG A 218 4.92 -18.30 -1.00
N GLY A 219 4.27 -18.13 -2.15
CA GLY A 219 3.78 -19.20 -3.01
C GLY A 219 4.87 -19.90 -3.83
N LEU A 220 6.16 -19.61 -3.57
CA LEU A 220 7.31 -20.19 -4.28
C LEU A 220 7.24 -20.00 -5.80
N THR A 221 6.69 -18.88 -6.25
CA THR A 221 6.73 -18.49 -7.66
C THR A 221 8.18 -18.39 -8.10
N SER A 222 8.50 -18.92 -9.28
CA SER A 222 9.87 -18.88 -9.80
C SER A 222 10.29 -17.44 -10.15
N ILE A 223 11.60 -17.18 -10.15
CA ILE A 223 12.15 -15.86 -10.52
C ILE A 223 11.75 -15.51 -11.96
N ASP A 224 11.75 -16.49 -12.86
CA ASP A 224 11.41 -16.28 -14.26
C ASP A 224 9.91 -16.02 -14.47
N ASP A 225 9.04 -16.72 -13.73
CA ASP A 225 7.60 -16.44 -13.75
C ASP A 225 7.30 -15.04 -13.21
N ALA A 226 7.94 -14.63 -12.11
CA ALA A 226 7.77 -13.29 -11.58
C ALA A 226 8.22 -12.21 -12.57
N LYS A 227 9.36 -12.42 -13.27
CA LYS A 227 9.81 -11.52 -14.34
C LYS A 227 8.81 -11.46 -15.49
N LYS A 228 8.29 -12.61 -15.92
CA LYS A 228 7.30 -12.69 -17.00
C LYS A 228 6.00 -11.98 -16.62
N LEU A 229 5.50 -12.18 -15.40
CA LEU A 229 4.30 -11.51 -14.89
C LEU A 229 4.48 -9.99 -14.79
N LEU A 230 5.70 -9.53 -14.55
CA LEU A 230 6.06 -8.10 -14.52
C LEU A 230 6.41 -7.52 -15.90
N GLY A 231 6.52 -8.36 -16.94
CA GLY A 231 6.89 -7.99 -18.30
C GLY A 231 8.34 -7.48 -18.41
N ILE A 232 9.26 -8.08 -17.66
CA ILE A 232 10.68 -7.65 -17.57
C ILE A 232 11.67 -8.77 -17.90
N GLU A 233 11.21 -9.93 -18.39
CA GLU A 233 12.02 -11.13 -18.57
C GLU A 233 13.10 -11.01 -19.66
N LYS A 234 12.90 -10.11 -20.63
CA LYS A 234 13.84 -9.88 -21.75
C LYS A 234 14.72 -8.64 -21.57
N LEU A 235 14.66 -7.98 -20.42
CA LEU A 235 15.42 -6.76 -20.19
C LEU A 235 16.88 -7.08 -19.82
N SER A 236 17.82 -6.31 -20.37
CA SER A 236 19.20 -6.32 -19.91
C SER A 236 19.28 -5.86 -18.44
N ALA A 237 20.40 -6.12 -17.76
CA ALA A 237 20.55 -5.73 -16.35
C ALA A 237 20.38 -4.22 -16.10
N SER A 238 20.87 -3.37 -17.01
CA SER A 238 20.71 -1.92 -16.92
C SER A 238 19.26 -1.48 -17.21
N ALA A 239 18.64 -2.03 -18.26
CA ALA A 239 17.26 -1.75 -18.61
C ALA A 239 16.28 -2.22 -17.52
N LEU A 240 16.57 -3.36 -16.90
CA LEU A 240 15.80 -3.92 -15.80
C LEU A 240 15.75 -2.93 -14.63
N LYS A 241 16.89 -2.39 -14.19
CA LYS A 241 16.94 -1.44 -13.05
C LYS A 241 16.18 -0.13 -13.33
N ALA A 242 16.16 0.32 -14.58
CA ALA A 242 15.45 1.54 -14.98
C ALA A 242 13.93 1.31 -15.19
N HIS A 243 13.48 0.06 -15.25
CA HIS A 243 12.09 -0.27 -15.56
C HIS A 243 11.15 0.09 -14.40
N VAL A 244 9.96 0.62 -14.70
CA VAL A 244 8.98 1.06 -13.68
C VAL A 244 8.51 -0.07 -12.76
N ASN A 245 8.47 -1.30 -13.26
CA ASN A 245 8.09 -2.49 -12.48
C ASN A 245 9.25 -3.09 -11.67
N TYR A 246 10.49 -2.57 -11.80
CA TYR A 246 11.65 -3.09 -11.09
C TYR A 246 11.45 -3.09 -9.58
N LYS A 247 10.82 -2.05 -9.03
CA LYS A 247 10.53 -1.97 -7.59
C LYS A 247 9.70 -3.16 -7.06
N TYR A 248 8.80 -3.70 -7.88
CA TYR A 248 7.99 -4.87 -7.49
C TYR A 248 8.80 -6.16 -7.60
N TYR A 249 9.65 -6.27 -8.61
CA TYR A 249 10.61 -7.38 -8.71
C TYR A 249 11.57 -7.38 -7.51
N ASP A 250 12.10 -6.22 -7.15
CA ASP A 250 12.97 -6.04 -5.99
C ASP A 250 12.29 -6.47 -4.69
N ARG A 251 11.03 -6.06 -4.48
CA ARG A 251 10.20 -6.50 -3.36
C ARG A 251 9.93 -8.01 -3.35
N PHE A 252 9.69 -8.61 -4.52
CA PHE A 252 9.55 -10.07 -4.66
C PHE A 252 10.84 -10.80 -4.27
N MET A 253 11.98 -10.33 -4.76
CA MET A 253 13.29 -10.93 -4.46
C MET A 253 13.64 -10.79 -2.98
N ASP A 254 13.38 -9.63 -2.38
CA ASP A 254 13.55 -9.40 -0.95
C ASP A 254 12.72 -10.36 -0.09
N SER A 255 11.45 -10.53 -0.45
CA SER A 255 10.56 -11.47 0.23
C SER A 255 10.99 -12.92 0.01
N SER A 256 11.50 -13.25 -1.18
CA SER A 256 12.03 -14.58 -1.50
C SER A 256 13.24 -14.93 -0.65
N VAL A 257 14.14 -13.97 -0.40
CA VAL A 257 15.28 -14.16 0.51
C VAL A 257 14.81 -14.53 1.92
N LEU A 258 13.79 -13.83 2.46
CA LEU A 258 13.21 -14.18 3.76
C LEU A 258 12.68 -15.62 3.78
N MET A 259 11.97 -16.03 2.72
CA MET A 259 11.45 -17.39 2.59
C MET A 259 12.56 -18.44 2.46
N TRP A 260 13.65 -18.14 1.75
CA TRP A 260 14.79 -19.06 1.62
C TRP A 260 15.52 -19.26 2.95
N VAL A 261 15.71 -18.20 3.73
CA VAL A 261 16.30 -18.28 5.07
C VAL A 261 15.38 -19.08 6.01
N GLY A 262 14.10 -18.71 6.09
CA GLY A 262 13.12 -19.35 6.96
C GLY A 262 12.86 -20.81 6.59
N GLY A 263 12.85 -21.13 5.29
CA GLY A 263 12.72 -22.49 4.77
C GLY A 263 14.01 -23.30 4.78
N GLY A 264 15.13 -22.72 5.23
CA GLY A 264 16.39 -23.45 5.37
C GLY A 264 17.07 -23.83 4.04
N LYS A 265 16.76 -23.14 2.93
CA LYS A 265 17.33 -23.42 1.59
C LYS A 265 18.87 -23.35 1.58
N SER A 266 19.54 -24.31 0.93
CA SER A 266 21.01 -24.38 0.93
C SER A 266 21.67 -23.21 0.21
N ILE A 267 22.96 -22.95 0.50
CA ILE A 267 23.72 -21.89 -0.17
C ILE A 267 23.82 -22.17 -1.67
N ASP A 268 24.08 -23.42 -2.05
CA ASP A 268 24.23 -23.83 -3.45
C ASP A 268 22.91 -23.69 -4.21
N ASP A 269 21.78 -24.07 -3.61
CA ASP A 269 20.45 -23.85 -4.22
C ASP A 269 20.17 -22.36 -4.47
N VAL A 270 20.55 -21.49 -3.54
CA VAL A 270 20.37 -20.04 -3.70
C VAL A 270 21.29 -19.49 -4.79
N LYS A 271 22.56 -19.92 -4.84
CA LYS A 271 23.47 -19.56 -5.92
C LYS A 271 22.91 -19.99 -7.28
N LYS A 272 22.36 -21.20 -7.37
CA LYS A 272 21.71 -21.72 -8.57
C LYS A 272 20.52 -20.89 -9.00
N LEU A 273 19.59 -20.62 -8.08
CA LEU A 273 18.41 -19.80 -8.35
C LEU A 273 18.78 -18.39 -8.84
N LEU A 274 19.87 -17.83 -8.33
CA LEU A 274 20.35 -16.51 -8.71
C LEU A 274 21.28 -16.51 -9.94
N GLY A 275 21.58 -17.68 -10.51
CA GLY A 275 22.49 -17.83 -11.66
C GLY A 275 23.94 -17.43 -11.32
N LEU A 276 24.38 -17.69 -10.09
CA LEU A 276 25.70 -17.28 -9.59
C LEU A 276 26.72 -18.42 -9.53
N GLU A 277 26.30 -19.67 -9.72
CA GLU A 277 27.10 -20.88 -9.49
C GLU A 277 28.30 -21.04 -10.44
N THR A 278 28.20 -20.52 -11.67
CA THR A 278 29.23 -20.63 -12.71
C THR A 278 30.10 -19.38 -12.85
N LEU A 279 29.86 -18.34 -12.03
CA LEU A 279 30.57 -17.08 -12.13
C LEU A 279 31.96 -17.16 -11.47
N SER A 280 32.94 -16.51 -12.08
CA SER A 280 34.23 -16.24 -11.43
C SER A 280 34.03 -15.36 -10.19
N ALA A 281 34.98 -15.33 -9.25
CA ALA A 281 34.85 -14.53 -8.03
C ALA A 281 34.58 -13.04 -8.29
N ALA A 282 35.26 -12.44 -9.28
CA ALA A 282 35.04 -11.05 -9.68
C ALA A 282 33.65 -10.82 -10.30
N ALA A 283 33.20 -11.72 -11.17
CA ALA A 283 31.87 -11.65 -11.79
C ALA A 283 30.75 -11.92 -10.77
N PHE A 284 30.99 -12.81 -9.81
CA PHE A 284 30.09 -13.13 -8.71
C PHE A 284 29.77 -11.88 -7.89
N ASN A 285 30.81 -11.16 -7.45
CA ASN A 285 30.67 -9.94 -6.64
C ASN A 285 30.06 -8.76 -7.41
N SER A 286 30.24 -8.73 -8.74
CA SER A 286 29.72 -7.65 -9.59
C SER A 286 28.32 -7.94 -10.15
N SER A 287 27.79 -9.15 -9.93
CA SER A 287 26.48 -9.56 -10.43
C SER A 287 25.36 -8.71 -9.82
N ALA A 288 24.37 -8.31 -10.63
CA ALA A 288 23.19 -7.61 -10.13
C ALA A 288 22.39 -8.42 -9.11
N ASN A 289 22.49 -9.75 -9.15
CA ASN A 289 21.84 -10.66 -8.20
C ASN A 289 22.65 -10.86 -6.91
N PHE A 290 23.91 -10.40 -6.86
CA PHE A 290 24.77 -10.54 -5.68
C PHE A 290 24.14 -9.89 -4.45
N LYS A 291 23.45 -8.75 -4.59
CA LYS A 291 22.79 -8.08 -3.46
C LYS A 291 21.78 -8.99 -2.72
N TYR A 292 21.08 -9.86 -3.44
CA TYR A 292 20.11 -10.79 -2.82
C TYR A 292 20.81 -11.99 -2.18
N TYR A 293 21.90 -12.46 -2.80
CA TYR A 293 22.78 -13.46 -2.20
C TYR A 293 23.41 -12.96 -0.90
N ASP A 294 23.91 -11.72 -0.91
CA ASP A 294 24.52 -11.05 0.22
C ASP A 294 23.56 -10.88 1.39
N LYS A 295 22.33 -10.43 1.09
CA LYS A 295 21.23 -10.36 2.06
C LYS A 295 20.89 -11.73 2.64
N PHE A 296 20.77 -12.76 1.80
CA PHE A 296 20.52 -14.14 2.24
C PHE A 296 21.62 -14.63 3.20
N MET A 297 22.89 -14.42 2.84
CA MET A 297 24.03 -14.86 3.63
C MET A 297 24.13 -14.11 4.97
N THR A 298 23.91 -12.80 4.98
CA THR A 298 23.90 -11.98 6.21
C THR A 298 22.85 -12.51 7.20
N MET A 299 21.62 -12.72 6.73
CA MET A 299 20.55 -13.29 7.57
C MET A 299 20.84 -14.72 8.05
N ARG A 300 21.52 -15.54 7.23
CA ARG A 300 21.97 -16.88 7.63
C ARG A 300 23.01 -16.82 8.75
N VAL A 301 23.98 -15.91 8.65
CA VAL A 301 24.99 -15.68 9.67
C VAL A 301 24.35 -15.29 10.99
N GLU A 302 23.42 -14.33 10.98
CA GLU A 302 22.67 -13.94 12.18
C GLU A 302 21.94 -15.14 12.82
N ALA A 303 21.27 -15.96 12.00
CA ALA A 303 20.59 -17.16 12.49
C ALA A 303 21.57 -18.18 13.10
N TRP A 304 22.77 -18.35 12.53
CA TRP A 304 23.82 -19.22 13.06
C TRP A 304 24.38 -18.71 14.39
N VAL A 305 24.63 -17.41 14.51
CA VAL A 305 25.05 -16.77 15.78
C VAL A 305 23.97 -16.94 16.84
N ARG A 306 22.71 -16.69 16.51
CA ARG A 306 21.58 -16.81 17.43
C ARG A 306 21.41 -18.24 17.94
N SER A 307 21.47 -19.23 17.03
CA SER A 307 21.35 -20.65 17.36
C SER A 307 22.60 -21.27 17.99
N GLY A 308 23.71 -20.53 18.09
CA GLY A 308 24.95 -21.04 18.67
C GLY A 308 25.60 -22.14 17.83
N LYS A 309 25.49 -22.06 16.50
CA LYS A 309 26.11 -23.02 15.59
C LYS A 309 27.63 -23.11 15.84
N SER A 310 28.21 -24.30 15.71
CA SER A 310 29.66 -24.50 15.90
C SER A 310 30.47 -23.96 14.71
N LEU A 311 31.73 -23.61 14.96
CA LEU A 311 32.65 -23.10 13.93
C LEU A 311 32.83 -24.11 12.79
N ASP A 312 33.00 -25.40 13.10
CA ASP A 312 33.18 -26.46 12.10
C ASP A 312 31.94 -26.64 11.24
N ASN A 313 30.74 -26.52 11.84
CA ASN A 313 29.50 -26.58 11.07
C ASN A 313 29.37 -25.38 10.13
N VAL A 314 29.75 -24.17 10.55
CA VAL A 314 29.74 -22.99 9.67
C VAL A 314 30.78 -23.11 8.56
N LYS A 315 32.01 -23.53 8.86
CA LYS A 315 33.03 -23.83 7.84
C LYS A 315 32.51 -24.82 6.81
N LYS A 316 31.86 -25.90 7.27
CA LYS A 316 31.24 -26.90 6.38
C LYS A 316 30.19 -26.28 5.48
N LEU A 317 29.26 -25.50 6.05
CA LEU A 317 28.18 -24.86 5.31
C LEU A 317 28.70 -23.87 4.27
N LEU A 318 29.79 -23.15 4.57
CA LEU A 318 30.42 -22.21 3.65
C LEU A 318 31.31 -22.89 2.59
N GLY A 319 31.46 -24.22 2.66
CA GLY A 319 32.29 -25.00 1.72
C GLY A 319 33.79 -24.94 2.01
N PHE A 320 34.20 -24.64 3.25
CA PHE A 320 35.61 -24.47 3.61
C PHE A 320 36.32 -25.74 4.03
N ASN A 321 35.59 -26.83 4.29
CA ASN A 321 36.18 -28.05 4.86
C ASN A 321 37.23 -28.74 3.97
N SER A 322 37.21 -28.48 2.66
CA SER A 322 38.17 -29.03 1.69
C SER A 322 39.16 -27.99 1.17
N LEU A 323 39.12 -26.77 1.67
CA LEU A 323 39.97 -25.68 1.20
C LEU A 323 41.21 -25.53 2.08
N SER A 324 42.34 -25.23 1.44
CA SER A 324 43.53 -24.74 2.15
C SER A 324 43.26 -23.34 2.72
N ALA A 325 44.07 -22.90 3.69
CA ALA A 325 43.94 -21.56 4.27
C ALA A 325 44.03 -20.44 3.20
N ASP A 326 44.90 -20.60 2.20
CA ASP A 326 45.03 -19.62 1.12
C ASP A 326 43.85 -19.68 0.13
N ALA A 327 43.30 -20.86 -0.14
CA ALA A 327 42.07 -20.98 -0.94
C ALA A 327 40.86 -20.38 -0.22
N MET A 328 40.79 -20.47 1.12
CA MET A 328 39.75 -19.82 1.93
C MET A 328 39.81 -18.30 1.80
N LYS A 329 41.01 -17.70 1.81
CA LYS A 329 41.19 -16.24 1.68
C LYS A 329 40.65 -15.69 0.35
N LEU A 330 40.64 -16.51 -0.68
CA LEU A 330 40.14 -16.15 -2.01
C LEU A 330 38.63 -16.44 -2.17
N SER A 331 38.01 -17.10 -1.19
CA SER A 331 36.60 -17.45 -1.28
C SER A 331 35.70 -16.21 -1.12
N PRO A 332 34.68 -16.03 -1.97
CA PRO A 332 33.68 -14.97 -1.78
C PRO A 332 32.89 -15.14 -0.47
N ASN A 333 32.94 -16.34 0.13
CA ASN A 333 32.26 -16.64 1.38
C ASN A 333 33.04 -16.21 2.63
N LEU A 334 34.32 -15.81 2.51
CA LEU A 334 35.19 -15.50 3.65
C LEU A 334 34.57 -14.43 4.55
N LYS A 335 34.05 -13.35 3.95
CA LYS A 335 33.45 -12.24 4.70
C LYS A 335 32.30 -12.69 5.63
N TYR A 336 31.53 -13.71 5.25
CA TYR A 336 30.42 -14.21 6.07
C TYR A 336 30.91 -15.08 7.22
N TYR A 337 32.07 -15.72 7.06
CA TYR A 337 32.73 -16.43 8.15
C TYR A 337 33.27 -15.43 9.18
N ASP A 338 33.91 -14.36 8.72
CA ASP A 338 34.42 -13.29 9.60
C ASP A 338 33.26 -12.64 10.38
N GLN A 339 32.16 -12.27 9.70
CA GLN A 339 30.94 -11.78 10.34
C GLN A 339 30.37 -12.75 11.38
N PHE A 340 30.42 -14.06 11.12
CA PHE A 340 29.98 -15.07 12.07
C PHE A 340 30.88 -15.12 13.32
N LEU A 341 32.20 -15.00 13.15
CA LEU A 341 33.15 -14.94 14.26
C LEU A 341 32.91 -13.68 15.11
N ASP A 342 32.77 -12.52 14.48
CA ASP A 342 32.49 -11.25 15.15
C ASP A 342 31.19 -11.32 15.96
N GLY A 343 30.11 -11.82 15.34
CA GLY A 343 28.82 -12.00 16.02
C GLY A 343 28.90 -12.96 17.22
N ARG A 344 29.78 -13.98 17.15
CA ARG A 344 30.02 -14.89 18.28
C ARG A 344 30.78 -14.22 19.41
N VAL A 345 31.80 -13.43 19.11
CA VAL A 345 32.56 -12.66 20.11
C VAL A 345 31.63 -11.69 20.84
N ASN A 346 30.83 -10.91 20.10
CA ASN A 346 29.88 -9.97 20.67
C ASN A 346 28.89 -10.65 21.63
N LYS A 347 28.34 -11.81 21.25
CA LYS A 347 27.43 -12.58 22.11
C LYS A 347 28.10 -13.10 23.39
N ILE A 348 29.40 -13.38 23.38
CA ILE A 348 30.15 -13.79 24.57
C ILE A 348 30.35 -12.58 25.49
N VAL A 349 30.74 -11.43 24.94
CA VAL A 349 30.90 -10.16 25.68
C VAL A 349 29.59 -9.73 26.32
N GLU A 350 28.48 -9.76 25.58
CA GLU A 350 27.14 -9.48 26.13
C GLU A 350 26.82 -10.37 27.34
N LYS A 351 27.02 -11.69 27.21
CA LYS A 351 26.77 -12.63 28.32
C LYS A 351 27.65 -12.38 29.54
N ALA A 352 28.92 -12.02 29.33
CA ALA A 352 29.83 -11.69 30.42
C ALA A 352 29.37 -10.43 31.18
N ASN A 353 28.87 -9.43 30.44
CA ASN A 353 28.38 -8.18 31.03
C ASN A 353 27.03 -8.32 31.76
N PHE A 354 26.22 -9.31 31.39
CA PHE A 354 24.93 -9.59 32.04
C PHE A 354 25.03 -10.54 33.24
N SER A 355 26.23 -10.98 33.65
CA SER A 355 26.41 -11.78 34.85
C SER A 355 26.39 -10.88 36.09
N PRO A 356 25.39 -10.98 36.99
CA PRO A 356 25.26 -10.15 38.20
C PRO A 356 26.37 -10.33 39.22
#